data_AF-A0A8T6MTL8-F1
#
_entry.id   AF-A0A8T6MTL8-F1
#
_cell.length_a   1.000
_cell.length_b   1.000
_cell.length_c   1.000
_cell.angle_alpha   90.00
_cell.angle_beta   90.00
_cell.angle_gamma   90.00
#
_symmetry.space_group_name_H-M   'P 1'
#
loop_
_entity.id
_entity.type
_entity.pdbx_description
1 polymer ?
#
loop_
_entity_poly.entity_id
_entity_poly.type
_entity_poly.pdbx_seq_one_letter_code
_entity_poly.pdbx_strand_id
1 'polypeptide(L)'
;MNNEIGRKITSLTLMTIMLASAFAAGAPSVLPQAAAANANLFVSAENSQFQNYFAGPQVIEVVVIDSDIKDTDKGKGEPDVTINGNKLRMAQATDGNWYGYFADRAQAQTADSIQASVGKGGNGTGLDFGTFCGRSSNVLGVSVSQTVGVAIATNNIGPSFSQTVGVALPRQLISGAGVTVGAQGGATGAATSDSSITNACSTRAPATQLHDNVVRENKTLNRGSSTVAVGQIGILQSNYWPFIQLYNFNPTGNVVVQYNKGGGVQSTTLKFDTVDQFAKLQLDRTSYPRGAQVQATVTDIQLNIDPTDEDSWTFGTTPSNATVYYGVFSEDGALAASSGISSQLTGNRTNLMFEDNGLMKVNLAAQGSTVLALQDNADTVLSSSGYIDAGRQTLTNQPVTITETAPNVGVFGTYDESDKSVLKTTSDAARGKSATIDYNDKSQSVTIGFGFASVDIKPTDAEWNSGEEIPVTVTDSDANKNSRADEDLDLFNPSVALIPSLRIGTPFTLGVKGTDSSTTADSILLRNVTEGSLGGSLVNARATAKAASTFSYIASKNTAFDGNLTVNKFSDRAVLTTNITSTVYQSVGGLLVDTKATGQDLKKSIFNPSSGSSRAYGC
;
A
#
# COMPACT_ATOMS: atom_id res chain seq x y z
N MET A 1 -27.33 3.66 -12.48
CA MET A 1 -27.55 2.21 -12.68
C MET A 1 -26.23 1.52 -12.35
N ASN A 2 -26.27 0.59 -11.39
CA ASN A 2 -25.36 -0.55 -11.16
C ASN A 2 -23.91 -0.37 -11.71
N ASN A 3 -22.86 -0.18 -10.91
CA ASN A 3 -22.63 -0.64 -9.53
C ASN A 3 -22.89 -2.15 -9.35
N GLU A 4 -22.13 -3.01 -10.06
CA GLU A 4 -21.96 -4.44 -9.69
C GLU A 4 -20.81 -5.17 -10.45
N ILE A 5 -19.64 -4.54 -10.64
CA ILE A 5 -18.45 -5.18 -11.27
C ILE A 5 -17.26 -5.15 -10.29
N GLY A 6 -17.46 -5.73 -9.10
CA GLY A 6 -16.50 -5.65 -8.00
C GLY A 6 -16.37 -6.90 -7.12
N ARG A 7 -16.89 -8.07 -7.53
CA ARG A 7 -16.68 -9.32 -6.76
C ARG A 7 -16.84 -10.61 -7.57
N LYS A 8 -15.76 -11.04 -8.25
CA LYS A 8 -15.62 -12.42 -8.79
C LYS A 8 -14.17 -12.81 -9.16
N ILE A 9 -13.23 -12.53 -8.26
CA ILE A 9 -11.89 -13.11 -8.31
C ILE A 9 -12.01 -14.58 -7.88
N THR A 10 -12.05 -15.50 -8.85
CA THR A 10 -12.28 -16.93 -8.59
C THR A 10 -10.98 -17.65 -8.28
N SER A 11 -10.79 -18.09 -7.02
CA SER A 11 -9.86 -19.13 -6.50
C SER A 11 -8.51 -19.32 -7.21
N LEU A 12 -8.51 -19.77 -8.46
CA LEU A 12 -7.33 -19.99 -9.32
C LEU A 12 -6.36 -18.79 -9.36
N THR A 13 -6.87 -17.56 -9.20
CA THR A 13 -6.04 -16.34 -9.14
C THR A 13 -5.35 -16.12 -7.80
N LEU A 14 -5.83 -16.65 -6.66
CA LEU A 14 -5.12 -16.53 -5.37
C LEU A 14 -3.74 -17.20 -5.44
N MET A 15 -3.66 -18.36 -6.10
CA MET A 15 -2.41 -19.11 -6.27
C MET A 15 -1.35 -18.35 -7.12
N THR A 16 -1.76 -17.33 -7.88
CA THR A 16 -0.85 -16.41 -8.57
C THR A 16 -0.62 -15.11 -7.79
N ILE A 17 -1.63 -14.64 -7.05
CA ILE A 17 -1.57 -13.37 -6.29
C ILE A 17 -0.70 -13.51 -5.03
N MET A 18 -0.72 -14.64 -4.32
CA MET A 18 0.17 -14.89 -3.16
C MET A 18 1.67 -14.93 -3.52
N LEU A 19 2.02 -14.94 -4.82
CA LEU A 19 3.40 -14.80 -5.31
C LEU A 19 3.65 -13.46 -6.02
N ALA A 20 2.67 -12.55 -6.05
CA ALA A 20 2.71 -11.29 -6.81
C ALA A 20 2.43 -10.04 -5.98
N SER A 21 1.62 -10.11 -4.90
CA SER A 21 1.34 -8.96 -4.01
C SER A 21 2.60 -8.40 -3.35
N ALA A 22 3.60 -9.24 -3.10
CA ALA A 22 4.90 -8.85 -2.53
C ALA A 22 5.84 -8.10 -3.52
N PHE A 23 5.42 -7.81 -4.76
CA PHE A 23 6.32 -7.34 -5.83
C PHE A 23 5.93 -5.98 -6.46
N ALA A 24 5.62 -4.99 -5.62
CA ALA A 24 5.29 -3.61 -6.02
C ALA A 24 6.21 -2.53 -5.38
N ALA A 25 7.46 -2.86 -5.04
CA ALA A 25 8.50 -1.91 -4.64
C ALA A 25 9.85 -2.28 -5.27
N GLY A 26 10.60 -1.29 -5.77
CA GLY A 26 11.66 -1.53 -6.76
C GLY A 26 12.92 -2.24 -6.27
N ALA A 27 13.18 -3.45 -6.79
CA ALA A 27 14.47 -4.14 -6.75
C ALA A 27 14.72 -4.93 -8.05
N PRO A 28 15.97 -5.09 -8.52
CA PRO A 28 16.28 -5.73 -9.80
C PRO A 28 16.05 -7.25 -9.81
N SER A 29 15.75 -7.79 -11.00
CA SER A 29 15.18 -9.11 -11.21
C SER A 29 16.12 -10.30 -10.95
N VAL A 30 15.85 -11.04 -9.87
CA VAL A 30 16.24 -12.46 -9.70
C VAL A 30 15.04 -13.23 -9.13
N LEU A 31 14.31 -13.96 -9.99
CA LEU A 31 13.10 -14.71 -9.60
C LEU A 31 13.47 -16.07 -8.98
N PRO A 32 13.09 -16.34 -7.71
CA PRO A 32 13.03 -17.70 -7.18
C PRO A 32 11.74 -18.34 -7.69
N GLN A 33 11.85 -19.28 -8.64
CA GLN A 33 10.69 -19.93 -9.23
C GLN A 33 10.12 -20.98 -8.27
N ALA A 34 9.17 -20.58 -7.42
CA ALA A 34 8.44 -21.47 -6.51
C ALA A 34 7.57 -22.46 -7.30
N ALA A 35 8.08 -23.67 -7.50
CA ALA A 35 7.31 -24.77 -8.06
C ALA A 35 6.33 -25.30 -6.99
N ALA A 36 5.07 -25.54 -7.37
CA ALA A 36 4.10 -26.17 -6.48
C ALA A 36 4.55 -27.60 -6.14
N ALA A 37 5.02 -27.82 -4.90
CA ALA A 37 5.62 -29.07 -4.47
C ALA A 37 4.59 -30.21 -4.34
N ASN A 38 3.34 -29.86 -4.02
CA ASN A 38 2.22 -30.78 -3.84
C ASN A 38 1.05 -30.39 -4.77
N ALA A 39 0.30 -31.38 -5.26
CA ALA A 39 -0.74 -31.17 -6.27
C ALA A 39 -2.18 -31.07 -5.72
N ASN A 40 -2.42 -31.53 -4.49
CA ASN A 40 -3.71 -31.46 -3.80
C ASN A 40 -3.58 -30.92 -2.35
N LEU A 41 -2.42 -31.10 -1.71
CA LEU A 41 -2.13 -30.59 -0.36
C LEU A 41 -1.62 -29.15 -0.40
N PHE A 42 -2.21 -28.28 0.42
CA PHE A 42 -1.74 -26.93 0.76
C PHE A 42 -1.60 -26.80 2.28
N VAL A 43 -0.60 -26.02 2.73
CA VAL A 43 -0.30 -25.76 4.14
C VAL A 43 0.09 -24.29 4.29
N SER A 44 -0.56 -23.53 5.18
CA SER A 44 -0.41 -22.07 5.23
C SER A 44 1.03 -21.59 5.52
N ALA A 45 1.78 -22.32 6.35
CA ALA A 45 3.20 -22.06 6.64
C ALA A 45 4.20 -22.63 5.60
N GLU A 46 3.76 -23.16 4.46
CA GLU A 46 4.65 -23.55 3.35
C GLU A 46 5.18 -22.32 2.60
N ASN A 47 6.07 -21.55 3.24
CA ASN A 47 6.59 -20.30 2.71
C ASN A 47 8.13 -20.30 2.65
N SER A 48 8.65 -20.30 1.42
CA SER A 48 10.09 -20.27 1.14
C SER A 48 10.81 -19.00 1.62
N GLN A 49 10.12 -17.87 1.77
CA GLN A 49 10.68 -16.64 2.36
C GLN A 49 11.12 -16.85 3.81
N PHE A 50 10.37 -17.68 4.54
CA PHE A 50 10.60 -18.03 5.94
C PHE A 50 11.19 -19.44 6.10
N GLN A 51 11.64 -20.07 5.00
CA GLN A 51 12.19 -21.43 4.97
C GLN A 51 11.27 -22.49 5.62
N ASN A 52 9.95 -22.30 5.49
CA ASN A 52 8.90 -23.09 6.15
C ASN A 52 8.96 -23.11 7.69
N TYR A 53 9.55 -22.08 8.32
CA TYR A 53 9.47 -21.91 9.77
C TYR A 53 8.11 -21.36 10.21
N PHE A 54 7.66 -21.78 11.39
CA PHE A 54 6.60 -21.15 12.16
C PHE A 54 6.96 -21.12 13.65
N ALA A 55 6.34 -20.21 14.40
CA ALA A 55 6.71 -19.90 15.78
C ALA A 55 5.49 -19.51 16.62
N GLY A 56 5.63 -19.59 17.94
CA GLY A 56 4.64 -19.05 18.87
C GLY A 56 3.24 -19.69 18.69
N PRO A 57 2.15 -18.92 18.90
CA PRO A 57 0.79 -19.42 18.85
C PRO A 57 0.19 -19.48 17.43
N GLN A 58 1.00 -19.63 16.38
CA GLN A 58 0.48 -19.68 15.00
C GLN A 58 -0.58 -20.78 14.81
N VAL A 59 -1.67 -20.43 14.14
CA VAL A 59 -2.63 -21.42 13.61
C VAL A 59 -2.26 -21.73 12.17
N ILE A 60 -2.05 -23.01 11.87
CA ILE A 60 -1.73 -23.49 10.53
C ILE A 60 -3.00 -24.04 9.88
N GLU A 61 -3.41 -23.48 8.75
CA GLU A 61 -4.43 -24.10 7.90
C GLU A 61 -3.78 -25.19 7.03
N VAL A 62 -4.44 -26.35 6.97
CA VAL A 62 -4.16 -27.39 5.99
C VAL A 62 -5.41 -27.57 5.11
N VAL A 63 -5.20 -27.57 3.79
CA VAL A 63 -6.28 -27.77 2.81
C VAL A 63 -5.93 -28.93 1.89
N VAL A 64 -6.92 -29.80 1.65
CA VAL A 64 -6.87 -30.84 0.60
C VAL A 64 -7.87 -30.47 -0.50
N ILE A 65 -7.32 -30.02 -1.62
CA ILE A 65 -8.00 -29.64 -2.87
C ILE A 65 -7.94 -30.84 -3.81
N ASP A 66 -8.83 -31.81 -3.63
CA ASP A 66 -8.79 -33.09 -4.36
C ASP A 66 -10.09 -33.37 -5.13
N SER A 67 -9.96 -33.49 -6.46
CA SER A 67 -11.08 -33.74 -7.38
C SER A 67 -11.88 -35.01 -7.08
N ASP A 68 -11.26 -36.01 -6.46
CA ASP A 68 -11.84 -37.34 -6.28
C ASP A 68 -12.76 -37.39 -5.05
N ILE A 69 -12.56 -36.46 -4.10
CA ILE A 69 -13.31 -36.34 -2.85
C ILE A 69 -14.04 -35.00 -2.67
N LYS A 70 -14.21 -34.21 -3.75
CA LYS A 70 -14.86 -32.89 -3.67
C LYS A 70 -16.39 -32.85 -3.71
N ASP A 71 -17.08 -33.94 -4.08
CA ASP A 71 -18.55 -33.93 -4.10
C ASP A 71 -19.09 -33.62 -2.68
N THR A 72 -20.00 -32.66 -2.56
CA THR A 72 -20.63 -32.26 -1.28
C THR A 72 -21.99 -32.94 -1.05
N ASP A 73 -22.60 -33.47 -2.10
CA ASP A 73 -23.91 -34.14 -2.11
C ASP A 73 -23.84 -35.67 -1.89
N LYS A 74 -22.63 -36.24 -2.02
CA LYS A 74 -22.34 -37.68 -1.89
C LYS A 74 -21.41 -37.93 -0.72
N GLY A 75 -21.58 -39.05 -0.04
CA GLY A 75 -20.67 -39.48 1.02
C GLY A 75 -19.26 -39.73 0.47
N LYS A 76 -18.26 -39.08 1.07
CA LYS A 76 -16.83 -39.23 0.77
C LYS A 76 -16.08 -39.66 2.03
N GLY A 77 -14.97 -40.37 1.82
CA GLY A 77 -14.03 -40.66 2.91
C GLY A 77 -13.26 -39.40 3.29
N GLU A 78 -13.06 -39.20 4.60
CA GLU A 78 -12.15 -38.18 5.12
C GLU A 78 -10.72 -38.41 4.60
N PRO A 79 -10.04 -37.40 4.03
CA PRO A 79 -8.66 -37.55 3.59
C PRO A 79 -7.74 -37.88 4.76
N ASP A 80 -6.81 -38.81 4.55
CA ASP A 80 -5.85 -39.23 5.56
C ASP A 80 -4.67 -38.24 5.60
N VAL A 81 -4.85 -37.18 6.38
CA VAL A 81 -3.84 -36.15 6.66
C VAL A 81 -3.25 -36.38 8.04
N THR A 82 -1.94 -36.25 8.18
CA THR A 82 -1.23 -36.45 9.46
C THR A 82 -0.23 -35.32 9.75
N ILE A 83 -0.06 -35.02 11.05
CA ILE A 83 0.95 -34.12 11.62
C ILE A 83 1.91 -34.99 12.44
N ASN A 84 3.17 -35.10 12.00
CA ASN A 84 4.16 -36.01 12.60
C ASN A 84 3.61 -37.44 12.83
N GLY A 85 2.85 -37.95 11.86
CA GLY A 85 2.23 -39.29 11.90
C GLY A 85 0.95 -39.43 12.73
N ASN A 86 0.48 -38.38 13.41
CA ASN A 86 -0.80 -38.35 14.12
C ASN A 86 -1.88 -37.74 13.22
N LYS A 87 -3.06 -38.35 13.11
CA LYS A 87 -4.12 -37.85 12.22
C LYS A 87 -4.56 -36.42 12.58
N LEU A 88 -4.62 -35.57 11.56
CA LEU A 88 -5.39 -34.33 11.55
C LEU A 88 -6.81 -34.68 11.10
N ARG A 89 -7.82 -34.27 11.87
CA ARG A 89 -9.21 -34.35 11.44
C ARG A 89 -9.47 -33.28 10.38
N MET A 90 -10.03 -33.71 9.25
CA MET A 90 -10.30 -32.87 8.09
C MET A 90 -11.80 -32.82 7.87
N ALA A 91 -12.36 -31.62 7.69
CA ALA A 91 -13.80 -31.43 7.49
C ALA A 91 -14.06 -30.74 6.15
N GLN A 92 -15.06 -31.22 5.40
CA GLN A 92 -15.38 -30.67 4.08
C GLN A 92 -16.17 -29.36 4.19
N ALA A 93 -15.76 -28.33 3.45
CA ALA A 93 -16.47 -27.07 3.30
C ALA A 93 -17.48 -27.10 2.13
N THR A 94 -18.27 -26.04 1.97
CA THR A 94 -19.31 -25.93 0.92
C THR A 94 -18.78 -25.78 -0.50
N ASP A 95 -17.49 -25.47 -0.68
CA ASP A 95 -16.80 -25.47 -1.98
C ASP A 95 -16.35 -26.88 -2.43
N GLY A 96 -16.41 -27.87 -1.52
CA GLY A 96 -15.99 -29.25 -1.73
C GLY A 96 -14.58 -29.58 -1.25
N ASN A 97 -13.77 -28.57 -0.90
CA ASN A 97 -12.42 -28.76 -0.37
C ASN A 97 -12.47 -29.20 1.10
N TRP A 98 -11.39 -29.77 1.59
CA TRP A 98 -11.28 -30.29 2.95
C TRP A 98 -10.27 -29.50 3.77
N TYR A 99 -10.70 -29.06 4.95
CA TYR A 99 -9.96 -28.12 5.80
C TYR A 99 -9.64 -28.74 7.16
N GLY A 100 -8.51 -28.35 7.75
CA GLY A 100 -8.17 -28.68 9.13
C GLY A 100 -7.12 -27.71 9.67
N TYR A 101 -7.33 -27.20 10.88
CA TYR A 101 -6.44 -26.23 11.53
C TYR A 101 -5.65 -26.91 12.66
N PHE A 102 -4.39 -26.53 12.85
CA PHE A 102 -3.57 -26.99 13.99
C PHE A 102 -2.67 -25.90 14.58
N ALA A 103 -2.28 -26.07 15.84
CA ALA A 103 -1.36 -25.17 16.55
C ALA A 103 -0.53 -25.95 17.59
N ASP A 104 0.56 -25.36 18.10
CA ASP A 104 1.21 -25.90 19.31
C ASP A 104 0.31 -25.67 20.54
N ARG A 105 0.13 -26.74 21.31
CA ARG A 105 -0.72 -26.77 22.49
C ARG A 105 -0.26 -25.81 23.58
N ALA A 106 1.03 -25.75 23.88
CA ALA A 106 1.55 -24.89 24.94
C ALA A 106 1.50 -23.42 24.55
N GLN A 107 1.79 -23.11 23.29
CA GLN A 107 1.70 -21.74 22.77
C GLN A 107 0.26 -21.23 22.71
N ALA A 108 -0.67 -22.02 22.15
CA ALA A 108 -2.09 -21.67 22.11
C ALA A 108 -2.67 -21.45 23.52
N GLN A 109 -2.42 -22.38 24.47
CA GLN A 109 -2.84 -22.22 25.86
C GLN A 109 -2.22 -20.99 26.54
N THR A 110 -0.99 -20.62 26.17
CA THR A 110 -0.29 -19.44 26.71
C THR A 110 -0.92 -18.15 26.20
N ALA A 111 -1.13 -18.04 24.88
CA ALA A 111 -1.71 -16.89 24.21
C ALA A 111 -3.14 -16.59 24.69
N ASP A 112 -3.94 -17.65 24.79
CA ASP A 112 -5.29 -17.65 25.36
C ASP A 112 -5.30 -17.14 26.80
N SER A 113 -4.40 -17.66 27.67
CA SER A 113 -4.34 -17.29 29.09
C SER A 113 -4.03 -15.81 29.38
N ILE A 114 -3.59 -15.05 28.36
CA ILE A 114 -3.36 -13.60 28.46
C ILE A 114 -4.67 -12.84 28.26
N GLN A 115 -5.62 -13.39 27.51
CA GLN A 115 -7.00 -12.87 27.44
C GLN A 115 -7.75 -13.30 28.71
N ALA A 116 -8.51 -12.38 29.31
CA ALA A 116 -9.04 -12.56 30.66
C ALA A 116 -10.58 -12.52 30.69
N SER A 117 -11.16 -13.50 31.38
CA SER A 117 -12.55 -13.93 31.18
C SER A 117 -13.65 -12.93 31.53
N VAL A 118 -14.76 -13.07 30.80
CA VAL A 118 -16.16 -12.73 31.13
C VAL A 118 -16.35 -11.86 32.38
N GLY A 119 -16.34 -10.55 32.15
CA GLY A 119 -16.61 -9.55 33.20
C GLY A 119 -16.51 -8.10 32.71
N LYS A 120 -15.74 -7.86 31.64
CA LYS A 120 -15.60 -6.54 30.98
C LYS A 120 -16.03 -6.49 29.51
N GLY A 121 -16.41 -7.62 28.91
CA GLY A 121 -16.81 -7.72 27.51
C GLY A 121 -15.61 -7.89 26.56
N GLY A 122 -14.81 -8.93 26.80
CA GLY A 122 -13.69 -9.37 25.97
C GLY A 122 -13.76 -10.90 25.81
N ASN A 123 -14.63 -11.33 24.91
CA ASN A 123 -14.71 -12.70 24.38
C ASN A 123 -14.51 -12.56 22.87
N GLY A 124 -13.68 -13.38 22.23
CA GLY A 124 -13.34 -13.21 20.81
C GLY A 124 -12.54 -11.93 20.56
N THR A 125 -11.54 -11.64 21.39
CA THR A 125 -10.70 -10.42 21.29
C THR A 125 -9.27 -10.71 21.74
N GLY A 126 -8.27 -10.17 21.04
CA GLY A 126 -6.87 -10.55 21.30
C GLY A 126 -6.57 -11.97 20.80
N LEU A 127 -5.58 -12.64 21.37
CA LEU A 127 -5.22 -14.01 20.98
C LEU A 127 -6.12 -15.05 21.68
N ASP A 128 -7.43 -14.93 21.45
CA ASP A 128 -8.47 -15.81 22.02
C ASP A 128 -8.65 -17.06 21.14
N PHE A 129 -8.49 -18.25 21.72
CA PHE A 129 -8.64 -19.54 21.05
C PHE A 129 -9.99 -20.22 21.36
N GLY A 130 -10.81 -19.60 22.21
CA GLY A 130 -12.06 -20.19 22.68
C GLY A 130 -11.85 -21.37 23.62
N THR A 131 -12.70 -22.40 23.53
CA THR A 131 -12.79 -23.43 24.58
C THR A 131 -11.84 -24.60 24.37
N PHE A 132 -10.86 -24.78 25.27
CA PHE A 132 -9.93 -25.91 25.26
C PHE A 132 -10.56 -27.22 25.77
N CYS A 133 -10.60 -28.23 24.91
CA CYS A 133 -11.25 -29.52 25.12
C CYS A 133 -10.26 -30.69 24.94
N GLY A 134 -10.27 -31.66 25.85
CA GLY A 134 -9.35 -32.80 25.82
C GLY A 134 -9.62 -33.80 24.71
N ARG A 135 -8.58 -34.57 24.33
CA ARG A 135 -8.64 -35.65 23.32
C ARG A 135 -9.72 -36.72 23.57
N SER A 136 -10.24 -36.80 24.80
CA SER A 136 -11.32 -37.71 25.23
C SER A 136 -12.68 -37.03 25.35
N SER A 137 -12.79 -35.74 25.01
CA SER A 137 -14.06 -35.03 24.94
C SER A 137 -14.85 -35.49 23.72
N ASN A 138 -16.15 -35.69 23.91
CA ASN A 138 -17.08 -36.04 22.83
C ASN A 138 -17.76 -34.81 22.20
N VAL A 139 -17.33 -33.58 22.55
CA VAL A 139 -18.00 -32.32 22.15
C VAL A 139 -18.19 -32.18 20.64
N LEU A 140 -17.20 -32.57 19.83
CA LEU A 140 -17.30 -32.50 18.36
C LEU A 140 -18.14 -33.64 17.77
N GLY A 141 -18.40 -34.72 18.51
CA GLY A 141 -18.98 -35.98 18.01
C GLY A 141 -18.01 -36.88 17.27
N VAL A 142 -16.80 -36.40 16.99
CA VAL A 142 -15.76 -37.08 16.22
C VAL A 142 -14.51 -37.27 17.07
N SER A 143 -13.84 -38.43 16.98
CA SER A 143 -12.66 -38.69 17.81
C SER A 143 -11.47 -37.82 17.38
N VAL A 144 -10.85 -37.15 18.36
CA VAL A 144 -9.58 -36.40 18.24
C VAL A 144 -8.48 -37.05 19.10
N SER A 145 -8.58 -38.35 19.34
CA SER A 145 -7.71 -39.12 20.27
C SER A 145 -6.20 -39.06 19.96
N GLN A 146 -5.81 -38.78 18.72
CA GLN A 146 -4.41 -38.63 18.30
C GLN A 146 -3.87 -37.19 18.43
N THR A 147 -4.73 -36.19 18.68
CA THR A 147 -4.31 -34.86 19.15
C THR A 147 -4.11 -34.87 20.67
N VAL A 148 -3.62 -33.79 21.27
CA VAL A 148 -3.66 -33.60 22.74
C VAL A 148 -5.03 -33.08 23.18
N GLY A 149 -5.65 -32.26 22.35
CA GLY A 149 -6.98 -31.70 22.51
C GLY A 149 -7.36 -30.86 21.29
N VAL A 150 -8.42 -30.07 21.43
CA VAL A 150 -8.87 -29.07 20.45
C VAL A 150 -9.23 -27.76 21.15
N ALA A 151 -9.14 -26.65 20.43
CA ALA A 151 -9.75 -25.37 20.80
C ALA A 151 -10.96 -25.09 19.88
N ILE A 152 -12.02 -24.45 20.39
CA ILE A 152 -13.34 -24.35 19.69
C ILE A 152 -14.05 -23.00 19.98
N ALA A 153 -14.47 -22.33 18.89
CA ALA A 153 -15.11 -21.01 18.74
C ALA A 153 -16.37 -20.63 19.56
N THR A 154 -16.86 -21.46 20.48
CA THR A 154 -18.28 -21.47 20.89
C THR A 154 -18.69 -20.31 21.83
N ASN A 155 -19.86 -19.69 21.71
CA ASN A 155 -21.16 -20.36 21.81
C ASN A 155 -22.28 -19.82 20.87
N ASN A 156 -23.55 -19.82 21.28
CA ASN A 156 -24.68 -20.07 20.37
C ASN A 156 -25.77 -18.97 20.39
N ILE A 157 -26.40 -18.73 19.23
CA ILE A 157 -27.41 -17.70 18.90
C ILE A 157 -26.81 -16.30 18.62
N GLY A 158 -26.85 -15.88 17.34
CA GLY A 158 -26.40 -14.57 16.84
C GLY A 158 -27.43 -13.43 16.99
N PRO A 159 -27.38 -12.35 16.17
CA PRO A 159 -26.85 -12.31 14.80
C PRO A 159 -25.47 -11.65 14.64
N SER A 160 -24.82 -11.98 13.51
CA SER A 160 -23.81 -11.21 12.76
C SER A 160 -22.77 -10.35 13.51
N PHE A 161 -21.51 -10.75 13.41
CA PHE A 161 -20.47 -9.78 13.03
C PHE A 161 -20.62 -9.41 11.54
N SER A 162 -20.00 -8.30 11.10
CA SER A 162 -20.16 -7.78 9.73
C SER A 162 -19.12 -8.31 8.73
N GLN A 163 -18.01 -8.88 9.21
CA GLN A 163 -16.83 -9.23 8.41
C GLN A 163 -16.84 -10.71 7.97
N THR A 164 -17.02 -11.67 8.91
CA THR A 164 -17.07 -13.12 8.57
C THR A 164 -18.08 -13.45 7.48
N VAL A 165 -17.62 -13.97 6.33
CA VAL A 165 -18.47 -14.35 5.19
C VAL A 165 -19.14 -15.73 5.42
N GLY A 166 -19.88 -15.87 6.54
CA GLY A 166 -20.34 -17.16 7.08
C GLY A 166 -21.70 -17.14 7.81
N VAL A 167 -22.79 -16.75 7.14
CA VAL A 167 -24.13 -16.62 7.77
C VAL A 167 -24.71 -17.97 8.25
N ALA A 168 -24.97 -18.10 9.57
CA ALA A 168 -25.51 -19.33 10.17
C ALA A 168 -26.56 -19.09 11.28
N LEU A 169 -27.85 -19.31 10.96
CA LEU A 169 -28.97 -19.49 11.90
C LEU A 169 -30.07 -20.34 11.23
N PRO A 170 -30.99 -20.98 11.96
CA PRO A 170 -30.86 -21.69 13.25
C PRO A 170 -31.53 -23.11 13.07
N ARG A 171 -32.20 -23.85 13.99
CA ARG A 171 -32.57 -23.80 15.42
C ARG A 171 -32.96 -25.24 15.87
N GLN A 172 -32.31 -25.83 16.87
CA GLN A 172 -32.95 -26.79 17.79
C GLN A 172 -32.34 -26.71 19.19
N LEU A 173 -33.17 -26.44 20.21
CA LEU A 173 -32.75 -26.49 21.61
C LEU A 173 -32.79 -27.93 22.13
N ILE A 174 -31.83 -28.28 22.98
CA ILE A 174 -31.93 -29.42 23.90
C ILE A 174 -31.76 -28.88 25.32
N SER A 175 -32.89 -28.68 26.00
CA SER A 175 -32.96 -28.37 27.44
C SER A 175 -33.14 -29.68 28.22
N GLY A 176 -32.16 -30.12 29.01
CA GLY A 176 -32.33 -31.36 29.76
C GLY A 176 -31.19 -31.91 30.64
N ALA A 177 -29.98 -31.33 30.62
CA ALA A 177 -28.85 -31.81 31.43
C ALA A 177 -28.34 -30.71 32.39
N GLY A 178 -28.25 -31.04 33.68
CA GLY A 178 -27.44 -30.27 34.63
C GLY A 178 -25.97 -30.67 34.46
N VAL A 179 -25.08 -29.71 34.25
CA VAL A 179 -23.68 -29.94 33.88
C VAL A 179 -22.75 -29.14 34.79
N THR A 180 -21.71 -29.79 35.31
CA THR A 180 -20.64 -29.17 36.09
C THR A 180 -19.69 -28.43 35.15
N VAL A 181 -19.40 -27.16 35.46
CA VAL A 181 -18.61 -26.27 34.61
C VAL A 181 -17.10 -26.53 34.75
N GLY A 182 -16.37 -26.49 33.63
CA GLY A 182 -15.00 -25.98 33.63
C GLY A 182 -15.06 -24.45 33.70
N ALA A 183 -14.14 -23.82 34.44
CA ALA A 183 -14.05 -22.36 34.52
C ALA A 183 -13.19 -21.79 33.36
N GLN A 184 -12.85 -20.50 33.41
CA GLN A 184 -12.29 -19.75 32.29
C GLN A 184 -11.25 -18.73 32.79
N GLY A 185 -10.06 -18.69 32.17
CA GLY A 185 -9.05 -17.62 32.22
C GLY A 185 -8.92 -16.80 33.52
N GLY A 186 -8.22 -17.32 34.52
CA GLY A 186 -7.92 -16.61 35.78
C GLY A 186 -6.67 -15.73 35.70
N ALA A 187 -6.82 -14.41 35.87
CA ALA A 187 -5.78 -13.41 35.58
C ALA A 187 -4.60 -13.35 36.58
N THR A 188 -3.63 -14.25 36.44
CA THR A 188 -2.23 -14.08 36.88
C THR A 188 -1.28 -14.79 35.90
N GLY A 189 -0.06 -14.27 35.71
CA GLY A 189 0.97 -14.81 34.80
C GLY A 189 1.65 -16.11 35.25
N ALA A 190 0.89 -17.01 35.87
CA ALA A 190 1.26 -18.40 36.11
C ALA A 190 0.12 -19.27 35.57
N ALA A 191 0.41 -20.49 35.13
CA ALA A 191 -0.62 -21.41 34.63
C ALA A 191 -1.57 -21.85 35.75
N THR A 192 -2.58 -21.02 36.05
CA THR A 192 -3.72 -21.37 36.88
C THR A 192 -4.59 -22.40 36.13
N SER A 193 -5.50 -23.07 36.84
CA SER A 193 -6.19 -24.28 36.37
C SER A 193 -7.15 -24.10 35.18
N ASP A 194 -7.26 -22.89 34.62
CA ASP A 194 -8.40 -22.45 33.81
C ASP A 194 -8.14 -22.30 32.31
N SER A 195 -6.88 -22.31 31.86
CA SER A 195 -6.53 -22.64 30.46
C SER A 195 -6.19 -24.14 30.32
N SER A 196 -6.67 -24.99 31.26
CA SER A 196 -6.37 -26.42 31.26
C SER A 196 -7.27 -27.19 30.30
N ILE A 197 -6.68 -28.16 29.59
CA ILE A 197 -7.40 -29.01 28.64
C ILE A 197 -8.29 -30.00 29.42
N THR A 198 -9.61 -29.76 29.42
CA THR A 198 -10.57 -30.56 30.20
C THR A 198 -11.23 -31.66 29.37
N ASN A 199 -11.29 -32.88 29.91
CA ASN A 199 -12.06 -33.98 29.29
C ASN A 199 -13.59 -33.81 29.48
N ALA A 200 -14.01 -33.06 30.50
CA ALA A 200 -15.41 -32.71 30.77
C ALA A 200 -15.83 -31.38 30.09
N CYS A 201 -15.25 -31.08 28.92
CA CYS A 201 -15.52 -29.83 28.23
C CYS A 201 -17.00 -29.77 27.80
N SER A 202 -17.65 -28.64 28.11
CA SER A 202 -19.07 -28.40 27.86
C SER A 202 -19.33 -26.90 27.73
N THR A 203 -20.17 -26.53 26.78
CA THR A 203 -20.32 -25.13 26.33
C THR A 203 -21.56 -24.49 26.95
N ARG A 204 -21.40 -23.44 27.76
CA ARG A 204 -22.49 -22.76 28.47
C ARG A 204 -22.72 -21.34 27.93
N ALA A 205 -23.98 -21.01 27.66
CA ALA A 205 -24.43 -19.69 27.23
C ALA A 205 -24.53 -18.68 28.43
N PRO A 206 -24.54 -17.35 28.20
CA PRO A 206 -24.71 -16.67 26.91
C PRO A 206 -23.63 -15.64 26.51
N ALA A 207 -23.33 -15.57 25.22
CA ALA A 207 -22.84 -14.38 24.52
C ALA A 207 -23.32 -14.42 23.04
N THR A 208 -23.28 -13.29 22.33
CA THR A 208 -23.77 -13.14 20.94
C THR A 208 -22.64 -13.03 19.91
N GLN A 209 -21.45 -13.55 20.24
CA GLN A 209 -20.21 -13.36 19.49
C GLN A 209 -19.51 -14.71 19.28
N LEU A 210 -18.68 -14.80 18.24
CA LEU A 210 -17.63 -15.83 18.18
C LEU A 210 -16.68 -15.67 19.37
N HIS A 211 -16.11 -16.77 19.84
CA HIS A 211 -15.19 -16.81 20.98
C HIS A 211 -13.76 -17.19 20.58
N ASP A 212 -13.46 -17.23 19.29
CA ASP A 212 -12.10 -17.25 18.75
C ASP A 212 -11.82 -15.98 17.96
N ASN A 213 -10.55 -15.58 17.91
CA ASN A 213 -10.08 -14.40 17.18
C ASN A 213 -8.74 -14.68 16.47
N VAL A 214 -8.57 -15.93 16.05
CA VAL A 214 -7.36 -16.48 15.40
C VAL A 214 -7.67 -17.39 14.19
N VAL A 215 -8.96 -17.50 13.79
CA VAL A 215 -9.43 -18.11 12.53
C VAL A 215 -10.74 -17.42 12.08
N ARG A 216 -10.65 -16.13 11.72
CA ARG A 216 -11.78 -15.20 11.54
C ARG A 216 -12.55 -15.40 10.22
N GLU A 217 -11.86 -15.78 9.14
CA GLU A 217 -12.38 -15.94 7.77
C GLU A 217 -12.61 -17.42 7.41
N ASN A 218 -13.04 -18.24 8.38
CA ASN A 218 -13.13 -19.68 8.19
C ASN A 218 -14.11 -20.10 7.07
N LYS A 219 -13.76 -21.13 6.29
CA LYS A 219 -14.59 -21.52 5.14
C LYS A 219 -15.84 -22.29 5.61
N THR A 220 -17.02 -21.87 5.13
CA THR A 220 -18.32 -22.38 5.60
C THR A 220 -18.43 -23.91 5.41
N LEU A 221 -18.65 -24.63 6.52
CA LEU A 221 -18.72 -26.09 6.54
C LEU A 221 -19.86 -26.66 5.69
N ASN A 222 -19.63 -27.79 5.00
CA ASN A 222 -20.69 -28.57 4.37
C ASN A 222 -21.70 -29.02 5.46
N ARG A 223 -22.94 -28.52 5.39
CA ARG A 223 -23.99 -28.82 6.39
C ARG A 223 -24.63 -30.20 6.23
N GLY A 224 -24.18 -30.99 5.24
CA GLY A 224 -24.65 -32.34 5.00
C GLY A 224 -26.06 -32.42 4.41
N SER A 225 -26.63 -33.61 4.44
CA SER A 225 -27.96 -33.95 3.92
C SER A 225 -28.53 -35.15 4.68
N SER A 226 -29.64 -35.73 4.23
CA SER A 226 -30.12 -37.02 4.74
C SER A 226 -29.18 -38.22 4.46
N THR A 227 -28.15 -38.03 3.62
CA THR A 227 -27.20 -39.07 3.19
C THR A 227 -25.72 -38.67 3.36
N VAL A 228 -25.44 -37.45 3.80
CA VAL A 228 -24.09 -36.91 4.02
C VAL A 228 -24.02 -36.27 5.41
N ALA A 229 -23.03 -36.64 6.21
CA ALA A 229 -22.88 -36.08 7.54
C ALA A 229 -22.32 -34.63 7.51
N VAL A 230 -22.54 -33.86 8.56
CA VAL A 230 -21.99 -32.50 8.70
C VAL A 230 -20.45 -32.54 8.63
N GLY A 231 -19.88 -31.74 7.72
CA GLY A 231 -18.45 -31.74 7.39
C GLY A 231 -17.94 -33.04 6.76
N GLN A 232 -18.82 -33.90 6.24
CA GLN A 232 -18.60 -35.31 5.88
C GLN A 232 -18.17 -36.23 7.05
N ILE A 233 -17.59 -35.69 8.13
CA ILE A 233 -17.08 -36.46 9.27
C ILE A 233 -18.06 -36.64 10.44
N GLY A 234 -19.19 -35.92 10.45
CA GLY A 234 -20.22 -36.03 11.49
C GLY A 234 -20.02 -35.10 12.69
N ILE A 235 -19.61 -33.86 12.46
CA ILE A 235 -19.54 -32.84 13.52
C ILE A 235 -20.96 -32.58 14.07
N LEU A 236 -21.16 -32.65 15.40
CA LEU A 236 -22.51 -32.56 16.00
C LEU A 236 -23.25 -31.24 15.69
N GLN A 237 -22.51 -30.14 15.56
CA GLN A 237 -23.05 -28.80 15.32
C GLN A 237 -22.12 -28.03 14.38
N SER A 238 -22.69 -27.29 13.42
CA SER A 238 -21.90 -26.45 12.49
C SER A 238 -21.25 -25.24 13.15
N ASN A 239 -21.65 -24.89 14.39
CA ASN A 239 -21.02 -23.86 15.24
C ASN A 239 -19.88 -24.42 16.12
N TYR A 240 -19.40 -25.63 15.83
CA TYR A 240 -18.12 -26.15 16.32
C TYR A 240 -17.05 -26.10 15.22
N TRP A 241 -17.23 -25.20 14.25
CA TRP A 241 -16.33 -24.97 13.13
C TRP A 241 -16.07 -23.45 13.03
N PRO A 242 -14.80 -23.00 13.05
CA PRO A 242 -13.60 -23.82 12.99
C PRO A 242 -13.30 -24.52 14.33
N PHE A 243 -12.36 -25.46 14.31
CA PHE A 243 -11.74 -25.99 15.52
C PHE A 243 -10.26 -26.27 15.25
N ILE A 244 -9.42 -25.93 16.22
CA ILE A 244 -7.95 -25.98 16.10
C ILE A 244 -7.44 -27.21 16.83
N GLN A 245 -6.65 -28.04 16.17
CA GLN A 245 -6.13 -29.30 16.72
C GLN A 245 -4.76 -29.10 17.35
N LEU A 246 -4.65 -29.50 18.61
CA LEU A 246 -3.51 -29.14 19.44
C LEU A 246 -2.51 -30.29 19.52
N TYR A 247 -1.30 -30.07 19.04
CA TYR A 247 -0.18 -31.01 19.11
C TYR A 247 0.92 -30.47 20.04
N ASN A 248 1.90 -31.31 20.38
CA ASN A 248 3.11 -30.83 21.05
C ASN A 248 4.21 -30.76 20.01
N PHE A 249 4.73 -29.56 19.75
CA PHE A 249 5.94 -29.39 18.96
C PHE A 249 7.13 -29.13 19.87
N ASN A 250 8.28 -29.66 19.50
CA ASN A 250 9.55 -29.35 20.17
C ASN A 250 10.19 -28.18 19.40
N PRO A 251 10.63 -27.10 20.06
CA PRO A 251 11.48 -26.09 19.42
C PRO A 251 12.69 -26.74 18.75
N THR A 252 13.20 -26.13 17.68
CA THR A 252 14.13 -26.70 16.67
C THR A 252 13.60 -27.90 15.86
N GLY A 253 12.40 -28.39 16.14
CA GLY A 253 11.86 -29.64 15.58
C GLY A 253 11.16 -29.49 14.23
N ASN A 254 11.31 -30.50 13.38
CA ASN A 254 10.53 -30.62 12.15
C ASN A 254 9.07 -31.01 12.45
N VAL A 255 8.14 -30.45 11.69
CA VAL A 255 6.72 -30.81 11.69
C VAL A 255 6.34 -31.21 10.28
N VAL A 256 6.19 -32.51 10.06
CA VAL A 256 5.81 -33.10 8.77
C VAL A 256 4.29 -33.14 8.67
N VAL A 257 3.74 -32.35 7.75
CA VAL A 257 2.34 -32.41 7.32
C VAL A 257 2.29 -33.34 6.11
N GLN A 258 1.49 -34.40 6.17
CA GLN A 258 1.49 -35.45 5.14
C GLN A 258 0.06 -35.90 4.78
N TYR A 259 -0.28 -35.83 3.50
CA TYR A 259 -1.52 -36.35 2.93
C TYR A 259 -1.26 -37.67 2.18
N ASN A 260 -1.85 -38.76 2.68
CA ASN A 260 -1.69 -40.11 2.15
C ASN A 260 -2.69 -40.40 1.01
N LYS A 261 -2.58 -39.69 -0.13
CA LYS A 261 -3.45 -39.95 -1.29
C LYS A 261 -3.21 -41.34 -1.89
N GLY A 262 -4.30 -42.03 -2.24
CA GLY A 262 -4.25 -43.21 -3.09
C GLY A 262 -3.69 -42.88 -4.48
N GLY A 263 -2.42 -43.19 -4.71
CA GLY A 263 -1.67 -42.85 -5.92
C GLY A 263 -0.31 -42.19 -5.64
N GLY A 264 -0.10 -41.65 -4.45
CA GLY A 264 1.18 -41.07 -4.03
C GLY A 264 1.04 -40.20 -2.79
N VAL A 265 2.01 -40.29 -1.88
CA VAL A 265 2.07 -39.42 -0.70
C VAL A 265 2.42 -37.99 -1.14
N GLN A 266 1.72 -37.01 -0.56
CA GLN A 266 2.05 -35.59 -0.64
C GLN A 266 2.45 -35.10 0.75
N SER A 267 3.46 -34.25 0.84
CA SER A 267 4.04 -33.88 2.14
C SER A 267 4.78 -32.56 2.11
N THR A 268 4.67 -31.84 3.22
CA THR A 268 5.39 -30.59 3.48
C THR A 268 6.07 -30.71 4.83
N THR A 269 7.37 -30.40 4.88
CA THR A 269 8.08 -30.25 6.16
C THR A 269 8.11 -28.78 6.53
N LEU A 270 7.50 -28.47 7.67
CA LEU A 270 7.66 -27.21 8.40
C LEU A 270 8.72 -27.37 9.49
N LYS A 271 9.16 -26.26 10.08
CA LYS A 271 10.00 -26.26 11.28
C LYS A 271 9.41 -25.35 12.36
N PHE A 272 9.31 -25.86 13.58
CA PHE A 272 8.84 -25.10 14.74
C PHE A 272 10.05 -24.60 15.56
N ASP A 273 10.29 -23.29 15.57
CA ASP A 273 11.48 -22.67 16.18
C ASP A 273 11.30 -21.16 16.39
N THR A 274 12.31 -20.42 16.85
CA THR A 274 12.29 -18.95 16.75
C THR A 274 12.48 -18.48 15.30
N VAL A 275 12.01 -17.26 15.01
CA VAL A 275 11.96 -16.68 13.65
C VAL A 275 12.47 -15.24 13.57
N ASP A 276 13.10 -14.76 14.64
CA ASP A 276 13.75 -13.45 14.74
C ASP A 276 14.78 -13.21 13.62
N GLN A 277 15.41 -14.27 13.10
CA GLN A 277 16.32 -14.22 11.95
C GLN A 277 15.66 -13.75 10.64
N PHE A 278 14.33 -13.91 10.51
CA PHE A 278 13.56 -13.43 9.37
C PHE A 278 12.92 -12.06 9.61
N ALA A 279 12.82 -11.64 10.88
CA ALA A 279 12.16 -10.41 11.26
C ALA A 279 12.96 -9.15 10.84
N LYS A 280 12.34 -8.25 10.07
CA LYS A 280 12.98 -7.04 9.55
C LYS A 280 12.01 -5.86 9.46
N LEU A 281 12.57 -4.65 9.58
CA LEU A 281 11.91 -3.39 9.30
C LEU A 281 12.56 -2.75 8.06
N GLN A 282 11.75 -2.31 7.11
CA GLN A 282 12.16 -1.56 5.93
C GLN A 282 11.40 -0.23 5.85
N LEU A 283 12.06 0.80 5.33
CA LEU A 283 11.49 2.12 5.07
C LEU A 283 11.51 2.40 3.57
N ASP A 284 10.52 3.12 3.07
CA ASP A 284 10.38 3.48 1.66
C ASP A 284 11.47 4.44 1.13
N ARG A 285 11.97 5.34 1.98
CA ARG A 285 12.95 6.37 1.58
C ARG A 285 14.11 6.43 2.56
N THR A 286 15.28 6.74 2.03
CA THR A 286 16.46 7.09 2.84
C THR A 286 16.42 8.52 3.38
N SER A 287 15.56 9.38 2.81
CA SER A 287 15.33 10.73 3.29
C SER A 287 13.96 11.29 2.89
N TYR A 288 13.37 12.08 3.79
CA TYR A 288 11.98 12.52 3.72
C TYR A 288 11.88 14.05 3.72
N PRO A 289 11.04 14.65 2.85
CA PRO A 289 10.66 16.04 2.98
C PRO A 289 9.70 16.24 4.17
N ARG A 290 9.38 17.50 4.47
CA ARG A 290 8.38 17.87 5.50
C ARG A 290 6.97 17.49 5.07
N GLY A 291 6.15 17.00 6.02
CA GLY A 291 4.77 16.59 5.78
C GLY A 291 4.60 15.28 5.01
N ALA A 292 5.67 14.50 4.83
CA ALA A 292 5.69 13.25 4.08
C ALA A 292 5.12 12.08 4.89
N GLN A 293 4.42 11.18 4.22
CA GLN A 293 4.11 9.84 4.74
C GLN A 293 5.43 9.09 4.99
N VAL A 294 5.45 8.22 6.00
CA VAL A 294 6.61 7.37 6.33
C VAL A 294 6.16 5.92 6.23
N GLN A 295 6.39 5.31 5.07
CA GLN A 295 5.85 4.00 4.73
C GLN A 295 6.79 2.92 5.26
N ALA A 296 6.59 2.53 6.51
CA ALA A 296 7.32 1.43 7.12
C ALA A 296 6.65 0.09 6.76
N THR A 297 7.47 -0.89 6.39
CA THR A 297 7.03 -2.27 6.15
C THR A 297 7.80 -3.19 7.10
N VAL A 298 7.07 -3.94 7.90
CA VAL A 298 7.61 -4.97 8.80
C VAL A 298 7.37 -6.34 8.15
N THR A 299 8.41 -7.17 8.10
CA THR A 299 8.25 -8.58 7.76
C THR A 299 8.58 -9.38 9.01
N ASP A 300 7.64 -10.15 9.52
CA ASP A 300 7.80 -11.09 10.64
C ASP A 300 6.69 -12.14 10.57
N ILE A 301 7.06 -13.41 10.37
CA ILE A 301 6.10 -14.51 10.28
C ILE A 301 5.42 -14.81 11.63
N GLN A 302 6.02 -14.42 12.76
CA GLN A 302 5.43 -14.63 14.09
C GLN A 302 4.24 -13.71 14.40
N LEU A 303 4.02 -12.69 13.57
CA LEU A 303 2.85 -11.80 13.66
C LEU A 303 1.67 -12.31 12.84
N ASN A 304 1.89 -13.14 11.82
CA ASN A 304 0.82 -13.87 11.12
C ASN A 304 0.39 -15.02 12.04
N ILE A 305 -0.76 -14.90 12.69
CA ILE A 305 -1.39 -15.86 13.60
C ILE A 305 -2.61 -16.51 12.93
N ASP A 306 -3.41 -15.73 12.20
CA ASP A 306 -4.65 -16.15 11.56
C ASP A 306 -4.39 -16.55 10.09
N PRO A 307 -4.45 -17.83 9.72
CA PRO A 307 -4.14 -18.26 8.37
C PRO A 307 -5.25 -17.91 7.36
N THR A 308 -6.33 -17.24 7.78
CA THR A 308 -7.53 -16.99 6.97
C THR A 308 -7.82 -15.53 6.68
N ASP A 309 -7.30 -14.59 7.47
CA ASP A 309 -7.71 -13.17 7.54
C ASP A 309 -6.48 -12.25 7.80
N GLU A 310 -6.49 -10.99 7.35
CA GLU A 310 -5.38 -10.05 7.59
C GLU A 310 -5.17 -9.74 9.10
N ASP A 311 -3.96 -9.94 9.62
CA ASP A 311 -3.65 -9.68 11.04
C ASP A 311 -3.31 -8.22 11.38
N SER A 312 -3.88 -7.71 12.48
CA SER A 312 -3.65 -6.34 12.97
C SER A 312 -2.95 -6.31 14.34
N TRP A 313 -1.82 -5.60 14.41
CA TRP A 313 -0.98 -5.47 15.59
C TRP A 313 -0.75 -4.02 15.99
N THR A 314 -1.12 -3.66 17.21
CA THR A 314 -0.89 -2.32 17.76
C THR A 314 0.25 -2.33 18.77
N PHE A 315 1.21 -1.45 18.59
CA PHE A 315 2.33 -1.22 19.50
C PHE A 315 2.18 0.13 20.18
N GLY A 316 2.31 0.19 21.51
CA GLY A 316 2.59 1.46 22.18
C GLY A 316 4.08 1.72 22.12
N THR A 317 4.55 2.55 21.19
CA THR A 317 5.96 2.57 20.79
C THR A 317 6.90 3.43 21.65
N THR A 318 6.46 3.96 22.80
CA THR A 318 7.35 4.77 23.67
C THR A 318 8.58 3.97 24.13
N PRO A 319 9.83 4.37 23.82
CA PRO A 319 11.01 3.52 24.06
C PRO A 319 11.27 3.14 25.53
N SER A 320 10.79 3.94 26.49
CA SER A 320 10.90 3.67 27.93
C SER A 320 9.78 2.79 28.51
N ASN A 321 8.76 2.47 27.73
CA ASN A 321 7.55 1.78 28.17
C ASN A 321 6.89 1.04 26.98
N ALA A 322 7.66 0.40 26.11
CA ALA A 322 7.13 -0.13 24.85
C ALA A 322 6.14 -1.29 25.11
N THR A 323 4.97 -1.25 24.47
CA THR A 323 3.89 -2.23 24.66
C THR A 323 3.42 -2.84 23.33
N VAL A 324 2.74 -3.99 23.38
CA VAL A 324 2.26 -4.73 22.19
C VAL A 324 0.92 -5.40 22.49
N TYR A 325 0.02 -5.34 21.51
CA TYR A 325 -1.35 -5.87 21.49
C TYR A 325 -1.65 -6.44 20.10
N TYR A 326 -2.50 -7.46 20.03
CA TYR A 326 -3.06 -8.04 18.81
C TYR A 326 -4.56 -7.77 18.76
N GLY A 327 -5.14 -7.53 17.59
CA GLY A 327 -6.58 -7.34 17.41
C GLY A 327 -7.15 -6.21 18.28
N VAL A 328 -6.55 -5.02 18.22
CA VAL A 328 -7.15 -3.80 18.82
C VAL A 328 -8.15 -3.19 17.85
N PHE A 329 -7.74 -3.11 16.58
CA PHE A 329 -8.60 -2.88 15.43
C PHE A 329 -8.77 -4.21 14.66
N SER A 330 -9.82 -4.27 13.85
CA SER A 330 -9.91 -5.17 12.70
C SER A 330 -9.12 -4.58 11.52
N GLU A 331 -8.96 -5.36 10.47
CA GLU A 331 -8.49 -4.95 9.14
C GLU A 331 -9.26 -3.74 8.58
N ASP A 332 -10.61 -3.68 8.68
CA ASP A 332 -11.39 -2.47 8.34
C ASP A 332 -11.17 -1.27 9.31
N GLY A 333 -10.27 -1.37 10.30
CA GLY A 333 -9.99 -0.31 11.27
C GLY A 333 -11.05 -0.05 12.33
N ALA A 334 -12.12 -0.85 12.36
CA ALA A 334 -13.10 -0.82 13.44
C ALA A 334 -12.48 -1.41 14.73
N LEU A 335 -12.73 -0.81 15.89
CA LEU A 335 -12.30 -1.36 17.19
C LEU A 335 -12.89 -2.76 17.38
N ALA A 336 -12.04 -3.78 17.47
CA ALA A 336 -12.44 -5.19 17.48
C ALA A 336 -13.33 -5.54 18.69
N ALA A 337 -13.13 -4.85 19.83
CA ALA A 337 -13.95 -5.00 21.01
C ALA A 337 -14.84 -3.76 21.24
N SER A 338 -16.16 -3.98 21.37
CA SER A 338 -17.14 -2.94 21.74
C SER A 338 -16.97 -2.34 23.16
N SER A 339 -15.89 -2.69 23.87
CA SER A 339 -15.74 -2.50 25.31
C SER A 339 -14.34 -2.07 25.76
N GLY A 340 -13.34 -1.99 24.88
CA GLY A 340 -11.97 -1.62 25.26
C GLY A 340 -10.87 -2.10 24.30
N ILE A 341 -9.63 -2.12 24.79
CA ILE A 341 -8.43 -2.64 24.11
C ILE A 341 -8.18 -4.09 24.60
N SER A 342 -7.65 -4.96 23.74
CA SER A 342 -7.26 -6.34 24.07
C SER A 342 -6.14 -6.40 25.13
N SER A 343 -5.87 -7.59 25.70
CA SER A 343 -4.84 -7.74 26.74
C SER A 343 -3.43 -7.48 26.20
N GLN A 344 -2.61 -6.78 26.99
CA GLN A 344 -1.22 -6.49 26.66
C GLN A 344 -0.36 -7.78 26.66
N LEU A 345 0.28 -8.07 25.54
CA LEU A 345 1.08 -9.29 25.33
C LEU A 345 2.53 -9.17 25.85
N THR A 346 3.01 -7.94 26.08
CA THR A 346 4.44 -7.62 26.33
C THR A 346 5.11 -8.45 27.42
N GLY A 347 4.41 -8.70 28.53
CA GLY A 347 4.95 -9.47 29.66
C GLY A 347 5.13 -10.97 29.40
N ASN A 348 4.61 -11.47 28.28
CA ASN A 348 4.62 -12.89 27.91
C ASN A 348 5.35 -13.17 26.59
N ARG A 349 6.03 -12.18 25.99
CA ARG A 349 6.81 -12.30 24.74
C ARG A 349 7.61 -13.61 24.64
N THR A 350 8.50 -13.85 25.60
CA THR A 350 9.37 -15.03 25.64
C THR A 350 8.59 -16.34 25.83
N ASN A 351 7.45 -16.31 26.54
CA ASN A 351 6.56 -17.47 26.65
C ASN A 351 5.87 -17.78 25.30
N LEU A 352 5.62 -16.75 24.49
CA LEU A 352 5.11 -16.78 23.12
C LEU A 352 6.21 -16.95 22.04
N MET A 353 7.43 -17.33 22.46
CA MET A 353 8.62 -17.52 21.61
C MET A 353 9.15 -16.25 20.89
N PHE A 354 8.75 -15.05 21.30
CA PHE A 354 9.34 -13.80 20.77
C PHE A 354 10.69 -13.52 21.47
N GLU A 355 11.74 -13.34 20.68
CA GLU A 355 13.08 -12.97 21.17
C GLU A 355 13.24 -11.45 21.15
N ASP A 356 13.87 -10.87 20.12
CA ASP A 356 13.97 -9.41 19.91
C ASP A 356 12.84 -8.85 19.02
N ASN A 357 12.24 -9.68 18.16
CA ASN A 357 11.12 -9.35 17.27
C ASN A 357 9.80 -9.16 18.04
N GLY A 358 8.71 -8.73 17.39
CA GLY A 358 7.41 -8.53 18.06
C GLY A 358 7.32 -7.37 19.08
N LEU A 359 8.20 -6.37 19.00
CA LEU A 359 8.09 -5.11 19.73
C LEU A 359 8.62 -3.97 18.85
N MET A 360 7.87 -2.85 18.79
CA MET A 360 8.30 -1.65 18.09
C MET A 360 8.58 -0.52 19.09
N LYS A 361 9.69 0.21 18.90
CA LYS A 361 10.02 1.43 19.65
C LYS A 361 10.18 2.57 18.66
N VAL A 362 9.57 3.73 18.89
CA VAL A 362 9.68 4.92 18.02
C VAL A 362 10.12 6.10 18.86
N ASN A 363 11.24 6.70 18.49
CA ASN A 363 11.71 7.95 19.06
C ASN A 363 11.45 9.10 18.07
N LEU A 364 10.29 9.75 18.21
CA LEU A 364 9.85 10.86 17.37
C LEU A 364 10.83 12.04 17.30
N ALA A 365 11.74 12.14 18.28
CA ALA A 365 12.62 13.30 18.49
C ALA A 365 14.08 12.90 18.81
N ALA A 366 14.60 11.86 18.14
CA ALA A 366 15.91 11.24 18.45
C ALA A 366 17.10 12.21 18.48
N GLN A 367 17.00 13.36 17.81
CA GLN A 367 18.01 14.44 17.83
C GLN A 367 17.56 15.72 18.57
N GLY A 368 16.65 15.62 19.55
CA GLY A 368 16.23 16.73 20.41
C GLY A 368 15.18 17.68 19.82
N SER A 369 14.58 17.31 18.69
CA SER A 369 13.51 18.04 18.01
C SER A 369 12.56 17.04 17.37
N THR A 370 11.25 17.21 17.53
CA THR A 370 10.25 16.35 16.91
C THR A 370 10.41 16.35 15.38
N VAL A 371 10.41 15.15 14.81
CA VAL A 371 10.58 14.88 13.38
C VAL A 371 9.39 14.08 12.85
N LEU A 372 8.86 13.15 13.64
CA LEU A 372 7.64 12.39 13.32
C LEU A 372 6.45 12.80 14.19
N ALA A 373 5.27 12.65 13.62
CA ALA A 373 3.97 12.63 14.30
C ALA A 373 3.20 11.37 13.90
N LEU A 374 2.24 11.02 14.76
CA LEU A 374 1.26 9.96 14.55
C LEU A 374 -0.01 10.56 13.93
N GLN A 375 -0.68 9.84 13.05
CA GLN A 375 -1.99 10.20 12.49
C GLN A 375 -2.87 8.96 12.33
N ASP A 376 -4.15 9.17 12.01
CA ASP A 376 -5.11 8.14 11.65
C ASP A 376 -4.87 7.59 10.23
N ASN A 377 -5.38 6.41 9.93
CA ASN A 377 -5.56 5.84 8.58
C ASN A 377 -6.90 5.06 8.55
N ALA A 378 -7.20 4.29 7.49
CA ALA A 378 -8.39 3.45 7.48
C ALA A 378 -8.36 2.44 8.65
N ASP A 379 -7.29 1.64 8.74
CA ASP A 379 -7.07 0.57 9.72
C ASP A 379 -6.76 1.03 11.17
N THR A 380 -6.71 2.34 11.44
CA THR A 380 -6.47 2.85 12.81
C THR A 380 -7.04 4.24 13.07
N VAL A 381 -7.98 4.29 14.02
CA VAL A 381 -8.60 5.52 14.53
C VAL A 381 -7.80 6.08 15.70
N LEU A 382 -7.06 7.16 15.47
CA LEU A 382 -6.44 7.97 16.53
C LEU A 382 -7.31 9.18 16.89
N SER A 383 -7.34 9.53 18.17
CA SER A 383 -7.83 10.83 18.63
C SER A 383 -6.92 11.97 18.15
N SER A 384 -7.43 13.20 18.16
CA SER A 384 -6.67 14.42 17.82
C SER A 384 -5.43 14.67 18.68
N SER A 385 -5.24 13.90 19.76
CA SER A 385 -4.07 13.94 20.65
C SER A 385 -3.03 12.85 20.34
N GLY A 386 -3.23 12.05 19.29
CA GLY A 386 -2.33 10.95 18.89
C GLY A 386 -2.45 9.68 19.73
N TYR A 387 -3.62 9.44 20.36
CA TYR A 387 -3.89 8.30 21.24
C TYR A 387 -5.12 7.52 20.79
N ILE A 388 -5.16 6.20 20.98
CA ILE A 388 -6.37 5.38 20.78
C ILE A 388 -7.26 5.53 22.01
N ASP A 389 -8.53 5.85 21.81
CA ASP A 389 -9.55 5.83 22.87
C ASP A 389 -10.66 4.82 22.54
N ALA A 390 -10.69 3.72 23.28
CA ALA A 390 -11.72 2.69 23.20
C ALA A 390 -12.83 2.90 24.27
N GLY A 391 -13.00 4.14 24.75
CA GLY A 391 -14.08 4.63 25.62
C GLY A 391 -14.03 4.17 27.08
N ARG A 392 -13.49 2.96 27.35
CA ARG A 392 -13.19 2.44 28.70
C ARG A 392 -11.69 2.25 28.95
N GLN A 393 -10.87 2.30 27.90
CA GLN A 393 -9.42 2.14 27.93
C GLN A 393 -8.80 3.05 26.87
N THR A 394 -7.68 3.68 27.18
CA THR A 394 -7.00 4.63 26.29
C THR A 394 -5.52 4.27 26.20
N LEU A 395 -5.00 4.01 24.99
CA LEU A 395 -3.58 3.75 24.77
C LEU A 395 -2.88 5.06 24.40
N THR A 396 -2.32 5.72 25.42
CA THR A 396 -1.60 7.00 25.29
C THR A 396 -0.12 6.85 24.93
N ASN A 397 0.36 5.61 24.80
CA ASN A 397 1.79 5.31 24.75
C ASN A 397 2.39 5.33 23.33
N GLN A 398 2.05 6.36 22.54
CA GLN A 398 2.41 6.45 21.11
C GLN A 398 1.95 5.21 20.31
N PRO A 399 0.63 5.00 20.14
CA PRO A 399 0.09 3.87 19.40
C PRO A 399 0.46 3.91 17.91
N VAL A 400 1.15 2.89 17.43
CA VAL A 400 1.37 2.58 16.01
C VAL A 400 0.74 1.21 15.74
N THR A 401 -0.21 1.15 14.83
CA THR A 401 -0.71 -0.13 14.29
C THR A 401 0.05 -0.50 13.03
N ILE A 402 0.20 -1.79 12.79
CA ILE A 402 0.53 -2.35 11.49
C ILE A 402 -0.49 -3.44 11.14
N THR A 403 -0.86 -3.51 9.86
CA THR A 403 -1.87 -4.42 9.31
C THR A 403 -1.20 -5.30 8.26
N GLU A 404 -1.55 -6.59 8.21
CA GLU A 404 -1.02 -7.50 7.20
C GLU A 404 -1.46 -7.08 5.79
N THR A 405 -0.58 -7.26 4.80
CA THR A 405 -0.79 -6.75 3.42
C THR A 405 -1.61 -7.68 2.51
N ALA A 406 -1.95 -8.87 3.01
CA ALA A 406 -2.85 -9.90 2.51
C ALA A 406 -2.89 -11.02 3.58
N PRO A 407 -3.85 -11.96 3.59
CA PRO A 407 -3.87 -13.00 4.63
C PRO A 407 -2.67 -13.93 4.51
N ASN A 408 -2.02 -14.24 5.64
CA ASN A 408 -0.99 -15.27 5.74
C ASN A 408 0.25 -15.02 4.82
N VAL A 409 0.80 -13.80 4.84
CA VAL A 409 2.03 -13.44 4.09
C VAL A 409 3.23 -13.10 4.98
N GLY A 410 3.02 -12.82 6.27
CA GLY A 410 4.03 -12.40 7.23
C GLY A 410 4.62 -11.01 6.94
N VAL A 411 3.88 -10.14 6.25
CA VAL A 411 4.32 -8.81 5.78
C VAL A 411 3.24 -7.77 6.08
N PHE A 412 3.61 -6.77 6.87
CA PHE A 412 2.74 -5.78 7.49
C PHE A 412 3.15 -4.36 7.12
N GLY A 413 2.19 -3.49 6.84
CA GLY A 413 2.41 -2.07 6.54
C GLY A 413 2.00 -1.16 7.70
N THR A 414 2.61 0.03 7.80
CA THR A 414 2.05 1.15 8.60
C THR A 414 1.01 1.95 7.80
N TYR A 415 0.33 1.36 6.81
CA TYR A 415 -0.44 2.06 5.78
C TYR A 415 -1.69 1.30 5.33
N ASP A 416 -2.73 2.06 4.98
CA ASP A 416 -4.01 1.54 4.47
C ASP A 416 -3.99 1.28 2.94
N GLU A 417 -5.08 0.73 2.41
CA GLU A 417 -5.30 0.52 0.96
C GLU A 417 -5.52 1.83 0.19
N SER A 418 -5.59 2.96 0.90
CA SER A 418 -5.55 4.33 0.35
C SER A 418 -4.15 4.95 0.43
N ASP A 419 -3.13 4.14 0.69
CA ASP A 419 -1.71 4.48 0.81
C ASP A 419 -1.38 5.55 1.88
N LYS A 420 -2.27 5.79 2.85
CA LYS A 420 -2.07 6.73 3.96
C LYS A 420 -1.45 6.01 5.15
N SER A 421 -0.30 6.50 5.64
CA SER A 421 0.36 5.91 6.79
C SER A 421 -0.13 6.46 8.13
N VAL A 422 -0.06 5.67 9.20
CA VAL A 422 -0.13 6.17 10.59
C VAL A 422 1.10 7.01 11.01
N LEU A 423 2.19 6.99 10.22
CA LEU A 423 3.43 7.73 10.48
C LEU A 423 3.67 8.86 9.47
N LYS A 424 4.00 10.06 9.95
CA LYS A 424 4.21 11.24 9.11
C LYS A 424 5.31 12.17 9.62
N THR A 425 6.08 12.80 8.74
CA THR A 425 7.04 13.84 9.14
C THR A 425 6.34 15.17 9.47
N THR A 426 6.79 15.90 10.49
CA THR A 426 6.14 17.18 10.85
C THR A 426 6.39 18.26 9.80
N SER A 427 5.49 19.25 9.73
CA SER A 427 5.59 20.36 8.76
C SER A 427 6.75 21.32 9.05
N ASP A 428 7.24 21.36 10.29
CA ASP A 428 8.34 22.19 10.76
C ASP A 428 9.69 21.44 10.86
N ALA A 429 9.70 20.11 10.72
CA ALA A 429 10.87 19.24 10.94
C ALA A 429 12.16 19.78 10.31
N ALA A 430 13.24 19.88 11.08
CA ALA A 430 14.47 20.53 10.64
C ALA A 430 15.38 19.61 9.82
N ARG A 431 16.03 20.16 8.77
CA ARG A 431 16.93 19.42 7.87
C ARG A 431 18.06 18.74 8.63
N GLY A 432 18.33 17.47 8.30
CA GLY A 432 19.38 16.65 8.94
C GLY A 432 19.02 16.10 10.32
N LYS A 433 17.86 16.46 10.88
CA LYS A 433 17.30 15.80 12.06
C LYS A 433 16.65 14.49 11.68
N SER A 434 16.59 13.56 12.63
CA SER A 434 15.93 12.27 12.48
C SER A 434 15.06 11.90 13.68
N ALA A 435 14.03 11.12 13.40
CA ALA A 435 13.42 10.18 14.33
C ALA A 435 14.05 8.79 14.13
N THR A 436 13.82 7.86 15.05
CA THR A 436 14.14 6.44 14.83
C THR A 436 12.93 5.54 15.03
N ILE A 437 12.86 4.46 14.25
CA ILE A 437 11.91 3.36 14.39
C ILE A 437 12.75 2.09 14.58
N ASP A 438 12.51 1.37 15.66
CA ASP A 438 13.30 0.23 16.13
C ASP A 438 12.41 -1.00 16.20
N TYR A 439 12.84 -2.10 15.58
CA TYR A 439 12.15 -3.38 15.57
C TYR A 439 13.18 -4.50 15.40
N ASN A 440 13.03 -5.61 16.14
CA ASN A 440 14.00 -6.73 16.13
C ASN A 440 15.46 -6.27 16.38
N ASP A 441 15.61 -5.41 17.40
CA ASP A 441 16.81 -4.64 17.81
C ASP A 441 17.58 -3.92 16.68
N LYS A 442 16.87 -3.55 15.60
CA LYS A 442 17.43 -2.88 14.42
C LYS A 442 16.75 -1.52 14.20
N SER A 443 17.39 -0.45 14.69
CA SER A 443 16.95 0.94 14.48
C SER A 443 17.15 1.42 13.04
N GLN A 444 16.08 1.90 12.42
CA GLN A 444 16.07 2.67 11.17
C GLN A 444 15.88 4.17 11.47
N SER A 445 16.54 5.04 10.71
CA SER A 445 16.53 6.50 10.93
C SER A 445 15.73 7.26 9.89
N VAL A 446 14.55 7.75 10.28
CA VAL A 446 13.71 8.59 9.43
C VAL A 446 14.29 10.00 9.39
N THR A 447 15.04 10.31 8.34
CA THR A 447 15.94 11.48 8.28
C THR A 447 15.41 12.57 7.34
N ILE A 448 15.25 13.79 7.85
CA ILE A 448 14.72 14.91 7.06
C ILE A 448 15.77 15.45 6.09
N GLY A 449 15.42 15.48 4.82
CA GLY A 449 16.23 16.02 3.75
C GLY A 449 15.38 16.78 2.75
N PHE A 450 16.03 17.69 2.04
CA PHE A 450 15.43 18.52 0.99
C PHE A 450 16.28 18.38 -0.27
N GLY A 451 15.62 18.11 -1.39
CA GLY A 451 16.18 18.02 -2.72
C GLY A 451 16.16 19.36 -3.46
N PHE A 452 16.15 19.28 -4.78
CA PHE A 452 15.90 20.40 -5.69
C PHE A 452 15.02 19.89 -6.83
N ALA A 453 14.02 20.68 -7.23
CA ALA A 453 13.24 20.38 -8.42
C ALA A 453 14.12 20.30 -9.67
N SER A 454 13.85 19.30 -10.50
CA SER A 454 14.37 19.20 -11.87
C SER A 454 13.39 19.81 -12.86
N VAL A 455 13.91 20.39 -13.94
CA VAL A 455 13.15 20.88 -15.08
C VAL A 455 13.71 20.20 -16.32
N ASP A 456 12.85 19.54 -17.07
CA ASP A 456 13.16 18.89 -18.34
C ASP A 456 12.33 19.54 -19.45
N ILE A 457 12.92 19.67 -20.64
CA ILE A 457 12.30 20.33 -21.80
C ILE A 457 12.60 19.46 -23.02
N LYS A 458 11.60 18.71 -23.47
CA LYS A 458 11.76 17.71 -24.54
C LYS A 458 11.20 18.27 -25.84
N PRO A 459 12.03 18.75 -26.79
CA PRO A 459 11.54 19.01 -28.14
C PRO A 459 10.99 17.71 -28.75
N THR A 460 9.96 17.86 -29.57
CA THR A 460 9.28 16.75 -30.26
C THR A 460 10.11 16.16 -31.40
N ASP A 461 11.08 16.92 -31.91
CA ASP A 461 12.06 16.53 -32.92
C ASP A 461 13.50 16.94 -32.51
N ALA A 462 14.40 17.08 -33.49
CA ALA A 462 15.79 17.49 -33.27
C ALA A 462 16.09 18.97 -33.60
N GLU A 463 15.11 19.77 -34.05
CA GLU A 463 15.32 21.10 -34.61
C GLU A 463 14.21 22.06 -34.16
N TRP A 464 14.54 23.03 -33.29
CA TRP A 464 13.54 23.86 -32.60
C TRP A 464 12.76 24.78 -33.56
N ASN A 465 11.58 24.32 -34.02
CA ASN A 465 10.75 25.04 -34.97
C ASN A 465 9.97 26.20 -34.32
N SER A 466 9.88 27.33 -35.03
CA SER A 466 9.13 28.50 -34.57
C SER A 466 7.62 28.26 -34.66
N GLY A 467 6.95 28.20 -33.51
CA GLY A 467 5.50 27.98 -33.40
C GLY A 467 5.11 26.55 -33.00
N GLU A 468 6.07 25.68 -32.72
CA GLU A 468 5.84 24.34 -32.17
C GLU A 468 5.59 24.38 -30.65
N GLU A 469 4.75 23.47 -30.16
CA GLU A 469 4.48 23.31 -28.72
C GLU A 469 5.50 22.33 -28.12
N ILE A 470 6.27 22.80 -27.14
CA ILE A 470 7.33 22.01 -26.50
C ILE A 470 6.97 21.77 -25.03
N PRO A 471 6.79 20.51 -24.58
CA PRO A 471 6.47 20.20 -23.20
C PRO A 471 7.64 20.55 -22.26
N VAL A 472 7.29 21.28 -21.19
CA VAL A 472 8.17 21.55 -20.04
C VAL A 472 7.67 20.73 -18.86
N THR A 473 8.45 19.75 -18.41
CA THR A 473 8.15 18.94 -17.23
C THR A 473 8.92 19.48 -16.03
N VAL A 474 8.25 19.66 -14.91
CA VAL A 474 8.87 20.04 -13.63
C VAL A 474 8.59 18.93 -12.63
N THR A 475 9.63 18.45 -11.94
CA THR A 475 9.52 17.35 -10.97
C THR A 475 10.25 17.73 -9.69
N ASP A 476 9.53 17.80 -8.58
CA ASP A 476 10.07 18.16 -7.26
C ASP A 476 9.94 16.98 -6.28
N SER A 477 11.08 16.44 -5.84
CA SER A 477 11.17 15.35 -4.87
C SER A 477 10.60 15.68 -3.50
N ASP A 478 10.53 16.98 -3.18
CA ASP A 478 10.03 17.47 -1.90
C ASP A 478 8.53 17.76 -1.95
N ALA A 479 7.95 17.92 -3.14
CA ALA A 479 6.51 18.00 -3.35
C ALA A 479 5.85 16.63 -3.15
N ASN A 480 6.46 15.55 -3.66
CA ASN A 480 6.03 14.18 -3.41
C ASN A 480 6.15 13.84 -1.89
N LYS A 481 5.00 13.77 -1.23
CA LYS A 481 4.80 13.43 0.19
C LYS A 481 4.52 11.95 0.39
N ASN A 482 3.94 11.27 -0.59
CA ASN A 482 3.62 9.86 -0.55
C ASN A 482 4.40 9.10 -1.62
N SER A 483 5.22 8.14 -1.21
CA SER A 483 5.99 7.27 -2.09
C SER A 483 5.19 6.15 -2.73
N ARG A 484 3.95 5.91 -2.25
CA ARG A 484 3.06 4.85 -2.75
C ARG A 484 1.98 5.35 -3.70
N ALA A 485 1.55 6.61 -3.55
CA ALA A 485 0.62 7.27 -4.46
C ALA A 485 1.36 8.07 -5.56
N ASP A 486 0.71 8.26 -6.70
CA ASP A 486 1.11 9.28 -7.68
C ASP A 486 0.59 10.65 -7.23
N GLU A 487 1.43 11.69 -7.34
CA GLU A 487 1.15 13.02 -6.75
C GLU A 487 1.52 14.16 -7.71
N ASP A 488 0.49 14.74 -8.33
CA ASP A 488 0.62 15.97 -9.14
C ASP A 488 0.98 17.20 -8.28
N LEU A 489 1.78 18.10 -8.85
CA LEU A 489 2.13 19.37 -8.22
C LEU A 489 0.94 20.35 -8.30
N ASP A 490 0.14 20.43 -7.23
CA ASP A 490 -0.99 21.38 -7.15
C ASP A 490 -0.52 22.85 -7.09
N LEU A 491 -0.60 23.52 -8.25
CA LEU A 491 -0.28 24.93 -8.46
C LEU A 491 -1.32 25.90 -7.87
N PHE A 492 -2.48 25.40 -7.42
CA PHE A 492 -3.58 26.21 -6.86
C PHE A 492 -3.64 26.14 -5.32
N ASN A 493 -2.89 25.24 -4.68
CA ASN A 493 -2.84 25.11 -3.22
C ASN A 493 -2.13 26.31 -2.59
N PRO A 494 -2.82 27.16 -1.78
CA PRO A 494 -2.21 28.34 -1.15
C PRO A 494 -1.16 27.99 -0.07
N SER A 495 -1.03 26.71 0.29
CA SER A 495 0.02 26.22 1.19
C SER A 495 1.36 25.97 0.49
N VAL A 496 1.38 25.93 -0.85
CA VAL A 496 2.61 25.78 -1.65
C VAL A 496 3.31 27.14 -1.74
N ALA A 497 4.15 27.42 -0.74
CA ALA A 497 4.83 28.70 -0.58
C ALA A 497 5.85 29.05 -1.68
N LEU A 498 6.17 28.10 -2.59
CA LEU A 498 7.11 28.31 -3.68
C LEU A 498 6.64 27.56 -4.93
N ILE A 499 6.09 28.29 -5.91
CA ILE A 499 5.69 27.75 -7.21
C ILE A 499 6.84 27.95 -8.22
N PRO A 500 7.33 26.89 -8.89
CA PRO A 500 8.29 27.01 -9.99
C PRO A 500 7.70 27.89 -11.12
N SER A 501 8.41 28.96 -11.49
CA SER A 501 7.93 29.94 -12.47
C SER A 501 8.95 30.21 -13.56
N LEU A 502 8.59 29.92 -14.81
CA LEU A 502 9.43 30.18 -15.98
C LEU A 502 9.19 31.59 -16.50
N ARG A 503 10.12 32.51 -16.24
CA ARG A 503 10.09 33.85 -16.85
C ARG A 503 10.75 33.81 -18.24
N ILE A 504 9.97 33.51 -19.26
CA ILE A 504 10.34 33.78 -20.65
C ILE A 504 10.51 35.31 -20.82
N GLY A 505 11.56 35.72 -21.53
CA GLY A 505 11.80 37.13 -21.83
C GLY A 505 10.79 37.72 -22.84
N THR A 506 10.92 39.01 -23.12
CA THR A 506 10.32 39.62 -24.32
C THR A 506 11.31 39.46 -25.48
N PRO A 507 11.11 38.51 -26.41
CA PRO A 507 11.96 38.41 -27.59
C PRO A 507 11.86 39.69 -28.42
N PHE A 508 12.96 40.10 -29.05
CA PHE A 508 12.98 41.29 -29.91
C PHE A 508 12.46 40.90 -31.31
N THR A 509 11.15 41.02 -31.49
CA THR A 509 10.48 40.73 -32.77
C THR A 509 10.07 42.03 -33.48
N LEU A 510 9.52 41.91 -34.70
CA LEU A 510 9.03 43.09 -35.45
C LEU A 510 7.60 43.49 -35.04
N GLY A 511 6.91 42.65 -34.27
CA GLY A 511 5.57 42.89 -33.74
C GLY A 511 5.61 43.39 -32.28
N VAL A 512 4.50 43.97 -31.82
CA VAL A 512 4.29 44.23 -30.39
C VAL A 512 3.25 43.24 -29.88
N LYS A 513 3.71 42.29 -29.05
CA LYS A 513 2.91 41.19 -28.49
C LYS A 513 1.60 41.71 -27.89
N GLY A 514 0.46 41.19 -28.38
CA GLY A 514 -0.88 41.60 -27.95
C GLY A 514 -1.64 42.50 -28.93
N THR A 515 -1.11 42.76 -30.13
CA THR A 515 -1.90 43.37 -31.23
C THR A 515 -2.46 42.28 -32.16
N ASP A 516 -3.79 42.19 -32.24
CA ASP A 516 -4.51 41.08 -32.90
C ASP A 516 -4.49 41.09 -34.44
N SER A 517 -3.75 42.03 -35.05
CA SER A 517 -3.75 42.36 -36.48
C SER A 517 -2.33 42.49 -37.01
N SER A 518 -2.12 42.19 -38.30
CA SER A 518 -0.82 42.35 -38.97
C SER A 518 -0.41 43.82 -38.98
N THR A 519 0.59 44.19 -38.18
CA THR A 519 1.09 45.58 -38.11
C THR A 519 1.87 45.94 -39.38
N THR A 520 1.75 47.19 -39.81
CA THR A 520 2.56 47.75 -40.91
C THR A 520 3.88 48.28 -40.36
N ALA A 521 5.02 47.77 -40.85
CA ALA A 521 6.34 48.22 -40.43
C ALA A 521 6.90 49.29 -41.38
N ASP A 522 7.41 50.39 -40.83
CA ASP A 522 8.09 51.42 -41.63
C ASP A 522 9.43 50.86 -42.13
N SER A 523 9.66 50.97 -43.44
CA SER A 523 10.75 50.28 -44.11
C SER A 523 11.18 50.95 -45.41
N ILE A 524 12.42 50.70 -45.83
CA ILE A 524 13.02 51.22 -47.07
C ILE A 524 13.62 50.05 -47.84
N LEU A 525 13.23 49.93 -49.11
CA LEU A 525 13.70 48.88 -50.02
C LEU A 525 14.90 49.39 -50.84
N LEU A 526 16.05 48.74 -50.65
CA LEU A 526 17.28 49.00 -51.38
C LEU A 526 17.28 48.20 -52.68
N ARG A 527 17.73 48.82 -53.77
CA ARG A 527 17.86 48.18 -55.09
C ARG A 527 19.26 48.42 -55.65
N ASN A 528 19.89 47.36 -56.15
CA ASN A 528 21.13 47.49 -56.92
C ASN A 528 20.78 48.10 -58.27
N VAL A 529 21.20 49.35 -58.50
CA VAL A 529 21.11 50.01 -59.81
C VAL A 529 22.46 49.84 -60.50
N THR A 530 22.53 48.93 -61.48
CA THR A 530 23.68 48.86 -62.38
C THR A 530 23.64 50.06 -63.33
N GLU A 531 24.76 50.79 -63.47
CA GLU A 531 24.82 52.03 -64.28
C GLU A 531 24.74 51.75 -65.80
N GLY A 532 23.51 51.60 -66.30
CA GLY A 532 23.20 51.46 -67.72
C GLY A 532 23.01 52.80 -68.43
N SER A 533 24.12 53.48 -68.76
CA SER A 533 24.24 54.58 -69.73
C SER A 533 23.03 55.53 -69.86
N LEU A 534 22.88 56.46 -68.92
CA LEU A 534 22.05 57.67 -69.09
C LEU A 534 22.90 58.91 -68.76
N GLY A 535 23.09 59.77 -69.75
CA GLY A 535 24.12 60.81 -69.70
C GLY A 535 23.82 61.97 -68.75
N GLY A 536 24.82 62.34 -67.95
CA GLY A 536 25.00 63.72 -67.47
C GLY A 536 24.09 64.24 -66.36
N SER A 537 23.28 63.39 -65.72
CA SER A 537 22.48 63.80 -64.56
C SER A 537 22.62 62.82 -63.39
N LEU A 538 23.24 63.27 -62.31
CA LEU A 538 23.26 62.56 -61.03
C LEU A 538 21.83 62.44 -60.50
N VAL A 539 21.25 61.24 -60.55
CA VAL A 539 19.90 60.98 -60.05
C VAL A 539 19.91 61.13 -58.53
N ASN A 540 19.49 62.30 -58.05
CA ASN A 540 19.46 62.66 -56.64
C ASN A 540 18.27 61.95 -55.94
N ALA A 541 18.38 60.62 -55.83
CA ALA A 541 17.31 59.69 -55.48
C ALA A 541 16.92 59.78 -53.99
N ARG A 542 16.19 60.84 -53.62
CA ARG A 542 15.58 60.97 -52.29
C ARG A 542 14.44 59.97 -52.11
N ALA A 543 14.79 58.78 -51.64
CA ALA A 543 13.88 57.88 -50.93
C ALA A 543 13.14 58.67 -49.84
N THR A 544 11.87 59.00 -50.10
CA THR A 544 11.06 59.83 -49.21
C THR A 544 10.03 58.95 -48.54
N ALA A 545 10.19 58.70 -47.25
CA ALA A 545 9.20 57.96 -46.47
C ALA A 545 7.88 58.74 -46.44
N LYS A 546 6.84 58.19 -47.08
CA LYS A 546 5.45 58.50 -46.72
C LYS A 546 5.05 57.64 -45.53
N ALA A 547 4.10 58.13 -44.75
CA ALA A 547 3.65 57.46 -43.54
C ALA A 547 3.11 56.04 -43.83
N ALA A 548 3.56 55.06 -43.06
CA ALA A 548 3.04 53.69 -42.94
C ALA A 548 2.76 52.95 -44.26
N SER A 549 3.53 51.91 -44.54
CA SER A 549 3.28 50.88 -45.58
C SER A 549 3.27 51.31 -47.06
N THR A 550 3.56 52.56 -47.42
CA THR A 550 3.70 52.97 -48.83
C THR A 550 5.01 53.69 -49.12
N PHE A 551 6.02 52.92 -49.54
CA PHE A 551 7.16 53.46 -50.28
C PHE A 551 6.76 53.66 -51.75
N SER A 552 7.31 54.69 -52.40
CA SER A 552 7.08 54.95 -53.83
C SER A 552 8.34 55.46 -54.51
N TYR A 553 8.85 54.72 -55.49
CA TYR A 553 10.02 55.12 -56.28
C TYR A 553 9.60 55.77 -57.61
N ILE A 554 9.90 57.07 -57.78
CA ILE A 554 9.68 57.78 -59.04
C ILE A 554 10.97 57.69 -59.88
N ALA A 555 11.06 56.65 -60.70
CA ALA A 555 11.92 56.68 -61.89
C ALA A 555 11.36 57.73 -62.87
N SER A 556 12.22 58.45 -63.60
CA SER A 556 11.80 59.57 -64.46
C SER A 556 10.96 59.19 -65.69
N LYS A 557 10.65 57.90 -65.89
CA LYS A 557 9.60 57.40 -66.78
C LYS A 557 8.86 56.21 -66.14
N ASN A 558 7.54 56.38 -65.94
CA ASN A 558 6.50 55.39 -65.63
C ASN A 558 6.93 54.00 -65.10
N THR A 559 7.06 53.86 -63.79
CA THR A 559 6.07 53.15 -62.93
C THR A 559 6.41 53.44 -61.48
N ALA A 560 5.41 53.71 -60.64
CA ALA A 560 5.62 53.76 -59.20
C ALA A 560 5.86 52.34 -58.67
N PHE A 561 6.99 52.13 -57.97
CA PHE A 561 7.23 50.87 -57.26
C PHE A 561 6.63 51.01 -55.86
N ASP A 562 5.39 50.53 -55.72
CA ASP A 562 4.62 50.58 -54.48
C ASP A 562 4.42 49.16 -53.90
N GLY A 563 4.68 49.00 -52.61
CA GLY A 563 4.57 47.73 -51.90
C GLY A 563 4.46 47.91 -50.39
N ASN A 564 3.77 46.97 -49.74
CA ASN A 564 3.48 46.99 -48.31
C ASN A 564 4.34 45.95 -47.57
N LEU A 565 4.90 46.33 -46.42
CA LEU A 565 5.56 45.43 -45.48
C LEU A 565 4.66 45.22 -44.25
N THR A 566 4.02 44.06 -44.17
CA THR A 566 3.22 43.65 -43.00
C THR A 566 3.98 42.66 -42.14
N VAL A 567 3.80 42.73 -40.83
CA VAL A 567 4.30 41.73 -39.88
C VAL A 567 3.30 40.58 -39.80
N ASN A 568 3.77 39.34 -39.96
CA ASN A 568 2.93 38.14 -39.89
C ASN A 568 2.52 37.83 -38.44
N LYS A 569 1.21 37.81 -38.16
CA LYS A 569 0.61 37.64 -36.82
C LYS A 569 1.17 36.48 -35.96
N PHE A 570 1.63 35.39 -36.57
CA PHE A 570 2.02 34.18 -35.84
C PHE A 570 3.53 33.96 -35.75
N SER A 571 4.32 34.67 -36.57
CA SER A 571 5.78 34.46 -36.67
C SER A 571 6.60 35.74 -36.55
N ASP A 572 5.94 36.90 -36.37
CA ASP A 572 6.50 38.26 -36.40
C ASP A 572 7.46 38.55 -37.57
N ARG A 573 7.38 37.75 -38.64
CA ARG A 573 8.21 37.86 -39.83
C ARG A 573 7.68 38.95 -40.74
N ALA A 574 8.60 39.74 -41.29
CA ALA A 574 8.30 40.71 -42.33
C ALA A 574 7.82 40.02 -43.62
N VAL A 575 6.61 40.35 -44.08
CA VAL A 575 6.01 39.86 -45.32
C VAL A 575 5.89 41.02 -46.29
N LEU A 576 6.71 41.01 -47.34
CA LEU A 576 6.70 42.01 -48.39
C LEU A 576 5.69 41.64 -49.48
N THR A 577 4.65 42.44 -49.65
CA THR A 577 3.65 42.30 -50.72
C THR A 577 3.83 43.44 -51.72
N THR A 578 4.14 43.12 -52.98
CA THR A 578 4.47 44.11 -54.02
C THR A 578 3.40 44.17 -55.11
N ASN A 579 2.93 45.37 -55.46
CA ASN A 579 1.84 45.55 -56.42
C ASN A 579 2.34 45.69 -57.86
N ILE A 580 3.19 44.75 -58.31
CA ILE A 580 3.91 44.84 -59.59
C ILE A 580 3.18 44.06 -60.68
N THR A 581 2.74 44.76 -61.74
CA THR A 581 2.12 44.17 -62.94
C THR A 581 3.07 44.04 -64.13
N SER A 582 4.37 44.32 -63.95
CA SER A 582 5.41 44.31 -65.00
C SER A 582 6.57 43.37 -64.62
N THR A 583 6.92 42.46 -65.53
CA THR A 583 7.89 41.38 -65.32
C THR A 583 9.37 41.79 -65.36
N VAL A 584 9.68 43.07 -65.61
CA VAL A 584 11.00 43.51 -66.09
C VAL A 584 12.07 43.65 -64.99
N TYR A 585 11.70 43.74 -63.70
CA TYR A 585 12.67 44.00 -62.61
C TYR A 585 12.40 43.17 -61.35
N GLN A 586 13.14 42.06 -61.18
CA GLN A 586 12.90 41.05 -60.13
C GLN A 586 14.08 40.88 -59.15
N SER A 587 14.58 41.98 -58.58
CA SER A 587 15.59 41.93 -57.50
C SER A 587 15.47 43.10 -56.53
N VAL A 588 15.13 42.78 -55.28
CA VAL A 588 15.34 43.64 -54.11
C VAL A 588 16.76 43.36 -53.60
N GLY A 589 17.59 44.40 -53.47
CA GLY A 589 18.99 44.27 -53.03
C GLY A 589 19.17 44.30 -51.52
N GLY A 590 18.18 44.80 -50.78
CA GLY A 590 18.16 44.80 -49.32
C GLY A 590 16.88 45.44 -48.76
N LEU A 591 16.64 45.22 -47.47
CA LEU A 591 15.52 45.79 -46.73
C LEU A 591 16.04 46.44 -45.45
N LEU A 592 15.75 47.73 -45.27
CA LEU A 592 15.87 48.42 -43.99
C LEU A 592 14.49 48.42 -43.33
N VAL A 593 14.42 48.07 -42.04
CA VAL A 593 13.19 48.13 -41.24
C VAL A 593 13.45 49.01 -40.02
N ASP A 594 12.61 50.02 -39.82
CA ASP A 594 12.60 50.81 -38.59
C ASP A 594 11.59 50.21 -37.62
N THR A 595 12.11 49.55 -36.58
CA THR A 595 11.29 48.96 -35.50
C THR A 595 10.80 50.01 -34.49
N LYS A 596 11.28 51.25 -34.58
CA LYS A 596 11.06 52.36 -33.63
C LYS A 596 11.48 52.08 -32.18
N ALA A 597 12.13 50.94 -31.94
CA ALA A 597 12.74 50.62 -30.66
C ALA A 597 13.92 51.55 -30.39
N THR A 598 14.05 52.07 -29.17
CA THR A 598 15.24 52.86 -28.84
C THR A 598 16.47 51.97 -28.70
N GLY A 599 17.66 52.55 -28.81
CA GLY A 599 18.91 51.83 -28.49
C GLY A 599 18.95 51.31 -27.04
N GLN A 600 18.13 51.87 -26.13
CA GLN A 600 17.96 51.36 -24.78
C GLN A 600 17.09 50.09 -24.75
N ASP A 601 16.10 49.96 -25.64
CA ASP A 601 15.23 48.78 -25.72
C ASP A 601 15.94 47.61 -26.39
N LEU A 602 16.67 47.88 -27.49
CA LEU A 602 17.59 46.90 -28.08
C LEU A 602 18.63 46.41 -27.04
N LYS A 603 19.14 47.31 -26.19
CA LYS A 603 20.06 46.95 -25.09
C LYS A 603 19.40 46.17 -23.95
N LYS A 604 18.06 46.20 -23.79
CA LYS A 604 17.33 45.31 -22.86
C LYS A 604 17.18 43.89 -23.42
N SER A 605 17.06 43.74 -24.74
CA SER A 605 16.95 42.43 -25.39
C SER A 605 18.30 41.74 -25.64
N ILE A 606 19.39 42.49 -25.79
CA ILE A 606 20.73 41.92 -25.88
C ILE A 606 21.21 41.51 -24.48
N PHE A 607 21.15 40.21 -24.19
CA PHE A 607 21.69 39.65 -22.95
C PHE A 607 23.22 39.89 -22.88
N ASN A 608 23.73 40.35 -21.73
CA ASN A 608 25.16 40.57 -21.54
C ASN A 608 25.78 39.41 -20.74
N PRO A 609 26.57 38.51 -21.36
CA PRO A 609 27.20 37.40 -20.66
C PRO A 609 28.33 37.82 -19.70
N SER A 610 28.75 39.10 -19.69
CA SER A 610 29.84 39.58 -18.82
C SER A 610 29.40 40.13 -17.46
N SER A 611 28.11 40.36 -17.22
CA SER A 611 27.61 40.75 -15.89
C SER A 611 27.48 39.52 -15.00
N GLY A 612 28.41 39.36 -14.05
CA GLY A 612 28.62 38.15 -13.23
C GLY A 612 27.51 37.80 -12.24
N SER A 613 26.32 37.45 -12.74
CA SER A 613 25.21 36.88 -11.97
C SER A 613 24.73 35.57 -12.61
N SER A 614 25.46 34.50 -12.28
CA SER A 614 24.99 33.12 -12.12
C SER A 614 23.96 32.51 -13.10
N ARG A 615 24.41 31.43 -13.76
CA ARG A 615 23.65 30.42 -14.55
C ARG A 615 23.28 30.85 -15.97
N ALA A 616 23.91 30.19 -16.93
CA ALA A 616 23.52 30.23 -18.33
C ALA A 616 22.39 29.23 -18.59
N TYR A 617 21.46 29.62 -19.46
CA TYR A 617 20.57 28.71 -20.19
C TYR A 617 20.71 29.08 -21.68
N GLY A 618 20.58 28.09 -22.57
CA GLY A 618 20.78 28.29 -24.01
C GLY A 618 19.72 29.19 -24.64
N CYS A 619 20.07 29.76 -25.79
CA CYS A 619 19.11 30.33 -26.75
C CYS A 619 18.68 29.23 -27.73
#